data_AF-A0A2A6FP49-F1
#
_entry.id   AF-A0A2A6FP49-F1
#
_cell.length_a   1.000
_cell.length_b   1.000
_cell.length_c   1.000
_cell.angle_alpha   90.00
_cell.angle_beta   90.00
_cell.angle_gamma   90.00
#
_symmetry.space_group_name_H-M   'P 1'
#
loop_
_entity.id
_entity.type
_entity.pdbx_description
1 polymer ?
#
loop_
_entity_poly.entity_id
_entity_poly.type
_entity_poly.pdbx_seq_one_letter_code
_entity_poly.pdbx_strand_id
1 'polypeptide(L)'
;MQVTRSARRAAWGIGVVWVLTLIGSGVIVFGRYLGWWRQHDTDASFAALSLVLAGATIVSLFSQMLLHEPRGYIGRVSASICGAVVIAVTAALVLLPVLGR
;
A
#
# COMPACT_ATOMS: atom_id res chain seq x y z
N MET A 1 7.74 -18.53 -26.39
CA MET A 1 8.01 -18.58 -24.92
C MET A 1 8.27 -17.21 -24.26
N GLN A 2 8.14 -16.05 -24.95
CA GLN A 2 8.38 -14.72 -24.34
C GLN A 2 7.15 -14.12 -23.61
N VAL A 3 5.92 -14.48 -24.01
CA VAL A 3 4.66 -13.92 -23.46
C VAL A 3 4.47 -14.22 -21.96
N THR A 4 5.02 -15.33 -21.46
CA THR A 4 4.88 -15.71 -20.04
C THR A 4 5.82 -14.92 -19.12
N ARG A 5 6.96 -14.43 -19.63
CA ARG A 5 7.92 -13.66 -18.83
C ARG A 5 7.46 -12.22 -18.60
N SER A 6 6.83 -11.59 -19.60
CA SER A 6 6.25 -10.24 -19.47
C SER A 6 5.08 -10.22 -18.49
N ALA A 7 4.14 -11.16 -18.63
CA ALA A 7 3.01 -11.31 -17.69
C ALA A 7 3.48 -11.55 -16.24
N ARG A 8 4.53 -12.35 -16.04
CA ARG A 8 5.09 -12.62 -14.71
C ARG A 8 5.79 -11.41 -14.10
N ARG A 9 6.53 -10.62 -14.89
CA ARG A 9 7.17 -9.37 -14.44
C ARG A 9 6.13 -8.30 -14.09
N ALA A 10 5.06 -8.20 -14.88
CA ALA A 10 3.96 -7.29 -14.61
C ALA A 10 3.18 -7.66 -13.33
N ALA A 11 2.94 -8.95 -13.08
CA ALA A 11 2.31 -9.43 -11.84
C ALA A 11 3.17 -9.17 -10.59
N TRP A 12 4.50 -9.23 -10.72
CA TRP A 12 5.43 -8.89 -9.65
C TRP A 12 5.34 -7.43 -9.23
N GLY A 13 5.15 -6.50 -10.18
CA GLY A 13 4.99 -5.07 -9.87
C GLY A 13 3.76 -4.78 -9.00
N ILE A 14 2.66 -5.51 -9.21
CA ILE A 14 1.44 -5.40 -8.39
C ILE A 14 1.69 -5.95 -6.98
N GLY A 15 2.28 -7.14 -6.90
CA GLY A 15 2.57 -7.79 -5.62
C GLY A 15 3.51 -6.97 -4.72
N VAL A 16 4.51 -6.30 -5.29
CA VAL A 16 5.45 -5.46 -4.53
C VAL A 16 4.74 -4.30 -3.85
N VAL A 17 3.84 -3.60 -4.56
CA VAL A 17 3.07 -2.49 -3.99
C VAL A 17 2.21 -2.97 -2.82
N TRP A 18 1.57 -4.13 -2.97
CA TRP A 18 0.72 -4.69 -1.92
C TRP A 18 1.52 -5.06 -0.68
N VAL A 19 2.68 -5.71 -0.86
CA VAL A 19 3.59 -6.08 0.23
C VAL A 19 4.10 -4.83 0.96
N LEU A 20 4.54 -3.80 0.23
CA LEU A 20 5.01 -2.55 0.84
C LEU A 20 3.90 -1.84 1.61
N THR A 21 2.68 -1.82 1.06
CA THR A 21 1.52 -1.23 1.74
C THR A 21 1.17 -2.01 3.00
N LEU A 22 1.14 -3.35 2.94
CA LEU A 22 0.89 -4.22 4.09
C LEU A 22 1.92 -4.01 5.19
N ILE A 23 3.20 -3.95 4.85
CA ILE A 23 4.29 -3.73 5.82
C ILE A 23 4.15 -2.34 6.44
N GLY A 24 3.99 -1.29 5.63
CA GLY A 24 3.87 0.09 6.12
C GLY A 24 2.66 0.26 7.04
N SER A 25 1.49 -0.22 6.63
CA SER A 25 0.28 -0.19 7.45
C SER A 25 0.42 -1.04 8.72
N GLY A 26 1.01 -2.24 8.61
CA GLY A 26 1.23 -3.14 9.75
C GLY A 26 2.13 -2.52 10.81
N VAL A 27 3.21 -1.84 10.42
CA VAL A 27 4.11 -1.14 11.34
C VAL A 27 3.38 -0.04 12.11
N ILE A 28 2.50 0.72 11.45
CA ILE A 28 1.73 1.79 12.10
C ILE A 28 0.75 1.19 13.11
N VAL A 29 -0.04 0.19 12.70
CA VAL A 29 -1.03 -0.46 13.57
C VAL A 29 -0.37 -1.12 14.78
N PHE A 30 0.68 -1.92 14.53
CA PHE A 30 1.38 -2.67 15.57
C PHE A 30 2.17 -1.76 16.51
N GLY A 31 2.84 -0.74 15.97
CA GLY A 31 3.54 0.27 16.77
C GLY A 31 2.58 1.02 17.70
N ARG A 32 1.35 1.31 17.27
CA ARG A 32 0.33 1.90 18.14
C ARG A 32 -0.10 0.93 19.24
N TYR A 33 -0.31 -0.35 18.90
CA TYR A 33 -0.68 -1.38 19.87
C TYR A 33 0.39 -1.60 20.95
N LEU A 34 1.68 -1.54 20.58
CA LEU A 34 2.81 -1.62 21.51
C LEU A 34 3.06 -0.33 22.30
N GLY A 35 2.32 0.75 22.02
CA GLY A 35 2.48 2.02 22.71
C GLY A 35 3.72 2.82 22.29
N TRP A 36 4.41 2.47 21.20
CA TRP A 36 5.57 3.23 20.68
C TRP A 36 5.22 4.69 20.36
N TRP A 37 3.95 4.93 20.00
CA TRP A 37 3.43 6.23 19.60
C TRP A 37 2.48 6.83 20.64
N ARG A 38 2.53 6.42 21.92
CA ARG A 38 1.57 6.82 22.97
C ARG A 38 1.42 8.34 23.16
N GLN A 39 2.42 9.12 22.76
CA GLN A 39 2.45 10.58 22.87
C GLN A 39 1.90 11.30 21.62
N HIS A 40 1.69 10.60 20.50
CA HIS A 40 1.16 11.20 19.28
C HIS A 40 -0.36 11.12 19.24
N ASP A 41 -0.98 12.23 18.82
CA ASP A 41 -2.41 12.36 18.63
C ASP A 41 -2.94 11.38 17.57
N THR A 42 -4.23 11.05 17.70
CA THR A 42 -5.00 10.21 16.79
C THR A 42 -4.79 10.60 15.32
N ASP A 43 -4.73 11.90 15.04
CA ASP A 43 -4.55 12.47 13.71
C ASP A 43 -3.22 12.08 13.06
N ALA A 44 -2.16 11.90 13.86
CA ALA A 44 -0.84 11.50 13.36
C ALA A 44 -0.84 10.07 12.79
N SER A 45 -1.66 9.18 13.34
CA SER A 45 -1.77 7.78 12.85
C SER A 45 -2.47 7.71 11.49
N PHE A 46 -3.52 8.51 11.30
CA PHE A 46 -4.21 8.62 10.01
C PHE A 46 -3.36 9.35 8.96
N ALA A 47 -2.61 10.38 9.36
CA ALA A 47 -1.65 11.03 8.49
C ALA A 47 -0.56 10.05 8.02
N ALA A 48 -0.03 9.21 8.92
CA ALA A 48 0.95 8.19 8.57
C ALA A 48 0.40 7.14 7.59
N LEU A 49 -0.84 6.66 7.79
CA LEU A 49 -1.50 5.76 6.85
C LEU A 49 -1.71 6.40 5.47
N SER A 50 -2.06 7.69 5.44
CA SER A 50 -2.19 8.45 4.19
C SER A 50 -0.86 8.55 3.45
N LEU A 51 0.24 8.70 4.18
CA LEU A 51 1.60 8.71 3.61
C LEU A 51 2.00 7.35 3.03
N VAL A 52 1.64 6.25 3.72
CA VAL A 52 1.84 4.88 3.20
C VAL A 52 1.06 4.68 1.89
N LEU A 53 -0.20 5.13 1.84
CA LEU A 53 -1.02 5.03 0.64
C LEU A 53 -0.45 5.88 -0.52
N ALA A 54 -0.02 7.10 -0.24
CA ALA A 54 0.62 7.98 -1.22
C ALA A 54 1.91 7.34 -1.76
N GLY A 55 2.75 6.81 -0.88
CA GLY A 55 3.97 6.09 -1.25
C GLY A 55 3.70 4.86 -2.12
N ALA A 56 2.72 4.04 -1.73
CA ALA A 56 2.30 2.87 -2.51
C ALA A 56 1.82 3.24 -3.92
N THR A 57 1.07 4.35 -4.03
CA THR A 57 0.60 4.88 -5.31
C THR A 57 1.78 5.30 -6.20
N ILE A 58 2.75 6.04 -5.65
CA ILE A 58 3.95 6.46 -6.37
C ILE A 58 4.76 5.26 -6.82
N VAL A 59 5.00 4.28 -5.95
CA VAL A 59 5.74 3.04 -6.29
C VAL A 59 5.01 2.25 -7.37
N SER A 60 3.68 2.21 -7.35
CA SER A 60 2.88 1.56 -8.38
C SER A 60 3.06 2.22 -9.74
N LEU A 61 2.99 3.56 -9.79
CA LEU A 61 3.22 4.33 -11.02
C LEU A 61 4.65 4.14 -11.53
N PHE A 62 5.64 4.26 -10.65
CA PHE A 62 7.06 4.12 -11.00
C PHE A 62 7.39 2.72 -11.52
N SER A 63 6.89 1.68 -10.85
CA SER A 63 7.09 0.29 -11.25
C SER A 63 6.55 0.03 -12.65
N GLN A 64 5.40 0.63 -13.00
CA GLN A 64 4.80 0.44 -14.31
C GLN A 64 5.42 1.32 -15.40
N MET A 65 5.96 2.49 -15.03
CA MET A 65 6.79 3.31 -15.90
C MET A 65 8.08 2.59 -16.31
N LEU A 66 8.76 1.93 -15.34
CA LEU A 66 9.96 1.14 -15.60
C LEU A 66 9.70 -0.04 -16.55
N LEU A 67 8.52 -0.67 -16.45
CA LEU A 67 8.17 -1.86 -17.23
C LEU A 67 7.89 -1.58 -18.72
N HIS A 68 7.74 -0.32 -19.15
CA HIS A 68 7.60 0.09 -20.57
C HIS A 68 6.59 -0.75 -21.40
N GLU A 69 5.54 -1.31 -20.78
CA GLU A 69 4.54 -2.13 -21.48
C GLU A 69 3.19 -1.39 -21.59
N PRO A 70 2.86 -0.79 -22.75
CA PRO A 70 1.67 0.05 -22.92
C PRO A 70 0.36 -0.75 -22.83
N ARG A 71 0.39 -2.05 -23.12
CA ARG A 71 -0.82 -2.88 -23.12
C ARG A 71 -1.25 -3.20 -21.70
N GLY A 72 -2.45 -2.74 -21.32
CA GLY A 72 -3.05 -3.02 -20.01
C GLY A 72 -2.46 -2.22 -18.84
N TYR A 73 -1.65 -1.20 -19.11
CA TYR A 73 -1.03 -0.33 -18.09
C TYR A 73 -2.06 0.23 -17.12
N ILE A 74 -3.10 0.89 -17.63
CA ILE A 74 -4.13 1.53 -16.79
C ILE A 74 -4.81 0.50 -15.88
N GLY A 75 -5.23 -0.65 -16.44
CA GLY A 75 -5.88 -1.70 -15.65
C GLY A 75 -5.00 -2.25 -14.52
N ARG A 76 -3.68 -2.41 -14.77
CA ARG A 76 -2.72 -2.86 -13.75
C ARG A 76 -2.45 -1.80 -12.69
N VAL A 77 -2.28 -0.52 -13.07
CA VAL A 77 -2.15 0.60 -12.12
C VAL A 77 -3.38 0.67 -11.24
N SER A 78 -4.58 0.67 -11.84
CA SER A 78 -5.83 0.75 -11.10
C SER A 78 -6.01 -0.42 -10.13
N ALA A 79 -5.72 -1.65 -10.54
CA ALA A 79 -5.79 -2.82 -9.65
C ALA A 79 -4.80 -2.74 -8.48
N SER A 80 -3.58 -2.28 -8.75
CA SER A 80 -2.54 -2.10 -7.73
C SER A 80 -2.93 -1.03 -6.70
N ILE A 81 -3.36 0.15 -7.17
CA ILE A 81 -3.81 1.26 -6.31
C ILE A 81 -5.06 0.84 -5.52
N CYS A 82 -6.03 0.18 -6.16
CA CYS A 82 -7.24 -0.29 -5.49
C CYS A 82 -6.91 -1.25 -4.34
N GLY A 83 -5.99 -2.21 -4.56
CA GLY A 83 -5.51 -3.09 -3.49
C GLY A 83 -4.84 -2.33 -2.34
N ALA A 84 -4.00 -1.34 -2.65
CA ALA A 84 -3.36 -0.50 -1.63
C ALA A 84 -4.39 0.31 -0.82
N VAL A 85 -5.42 0.88 -1.49
CA VAL A 85 -6.53 1.57 -0.83
C VAL A 85 -7.27 0.64 0.12
N VAL A 86 -7.60 -0.59 -0.32
CA VAL A 86 -8.29 -1.58 0.52
C VAL A 86 -7.46 -1.91 1.77
N ILE A 87 -6.15 -2.11 1.63
CA ILE A 87 -5.25 -2.37 2.77
C ILE A 87 -5.23 -1.18 3.74
N ALA A 88 -5.06 0.05 3.23
CA ALA A 88 -4.99 1.25 4.04
C ALA A 88 -6.30 1.52 4.80
N VAL A 89 -7.45 1.37 4.12
CA VAL A 89 -8.78 1.50 4.73
C VAL A 89 -8.99 0.44 5.80
N THR A 90 -8.60 -0.81 5.53
CA THR A 90 -8.69 -1.89 6.52
C THR A 90 -7.84 -1.59 7.75
N ALA A 91 -6.61 -1.11 7.56
CA ALA A 91 -5.74 -0.72 8.66
C ALA A 91 -6.32 0.45 9.48
N ALA A 92 -6.92 1.44 8.82
CA ALA A 92 -7.63 2.54 9.47
C ALA A 92 -8.81 2.04 10.32
N LEU A 93 -9.62 1.11 9.79
CA LEU A 93 -10.73 0.50 10.52
C LEU A 93 -10.26 -0.30 11.75
N VAL A 94 -9.14 -1.03 11.62
CA VAL A 94 -8.54 -1.78 12.74
C VAL A 94 -8.04 -0.85 13.85
N LEU A 95 -7.63 0.37 13.53
CA LEU A 95 -7.18 1.36 14.51
C LEU A 95 -8.32 1.99 15.32
N LEU A 96 -9.55 2.03 14.80
CA LEU A 96 -10.71 2.62 15.51
C LEU A 96 -10.88 2.13 16.96
N PRO A 97 -10.92 0.82 17.27
CA PRO A 97 -11.05 0.34 18.65
C PRO A 97 -9.82 0.59 19.53
N VAL A 98 -8.66 0.91 18.94
CA VAL A 98 -7.43 1.24 19.67
C VAL A 98 -7.38 2.73 20.02
N LEU A 99 -7.96 3.58 19.15
CA LEU A 99 -7.97 5.04 19.30
C LEU A 99 -9.17 5.55 20.10
N GLY A 100 -10.29 4.82 20.13
CA GLY A 100 -11.49 5.17 20.89
C GLY A 100 -11.47 4.74 22.38
N ARG A 101 -10.34 4.26 22.89
CA ARG A 101 -10.12 3.91 24.30
C ARG A 101 -9.24 4.97 24.96
#